data_AF-A0A0J7LH16-F1
#
_entry.id   AF-A0A0J7LH16-F1
#
_cell.length_a   1.000
_cell.length_b   1.000
_cell.length_c   1.000
_cell.angle_alpha   90.00
_cell.angle_beta   90.00
_cell.angle_gamma   90.00
#
_symmetry.space_group_name_H-M   'P 1'
#
loop_
_entity.id
_entity.type
_entity.pdbx_description
1 polymer ?
#
loop_
_entity_poly.entity_id
_entity_poly.type
_entity_poly.pdbx_seq_one_letter_code
_entity_poly.pdbx_strand_id
1 'polypeptide(L)'
;MFIILLIFITSCRQEQDFIKKNELVEKTTITYKKLDEVIGLQNTVEKIKSNLKSSNFQNKGIEDFDLDEDNVLVVDMTNNNRSISIVINNNNTAQSNYFVMNLNVVQYNGTEKYFISKYIPSDGKPFYSFNEFIGVIEYYDLDGNLLSTSSAMNREEYMNLIAGCLLLQFYGCECTGGYELFAVNNMCANGGGGGNGNTGYGNNGYGNGTTNNGGGGDGGYGEGNTIPGYPNIPTEDMMKQKKYTGFLNQLSSQQLQFLTDYPEYNNNVFNYLNSKNFHPNSFNLMTVVINHLIANTDNYGVHIFWSEIQPMFSFVDQFLKDNPDTQNKEQIFARIKALDILLKQNPDALLDIQCQELPKWKELADHPIPQSVKNRIATINNQAGFFDNASLQSIYTGGGPSLNMDIFPVKITSMPNKPNGQKYTPAEFFDFFRKNFNDKFIDNNLSSFTPVINSTYGINDTQLWNSSNPLGALIHIHIPILGPTYNDGTVITSGFGSQAWIFTTVDIPWDNQHPVSGNRLFGYFPDNNGGMTIYIRGVDRFTFNFLNYSSTWISESIGFDNADSLWESFQTKMFNFVKDNHGTSEIVPKTVYRPSWIKIRNYMKGKESLNSLGCH
;
A
#
# COMPACT_ATOMS: atom_id res chain seq x y z
N MET A 1 -3.48 6.96 11.22
CA MET A 1 -3.02 5.56 11.05
C MET A 1 -2.97 4.73 12.33
N PHE A 2 -2.29 5.15 13.42
CA PHE A 2 -1.89 4.22 14.50
C PHE A 2 -2.96 3.60 15.44
N ILE A 3 -4.24 4.00 15.40
CA ILE A 3 -5.26 3.57 16.38
C ILE A 3 -6.23 2.50 15.83
N ILE A 4 -6.28 2.27 14.52
CA ILE A 4 -7.35 1.46 13.88
C ILE A 4 -7.07 -0.06 13.88
N LEU A 5 -5.89 -0.52 14.32
CA LEU A 5 -5.50 -1.93 14.20
C LEU A 5 -6.13 -2.92 15.21
N LEU A 6 -6.84 -2.44 16.24
CA LEU A 6 -7.36 -3.31 17.34
C LEU A 6 -8.48 -4.29 16.92
N ILE A 7 -9.03 -4.14 15.72
CA ILE A 7 -10.42 -4.52 15.43
C ILE A 7 -10.57 -5.88 14.72
N PHE A 8 -9.59 -6.30 13.91
CA PHE A 8 -9.78 -7.35 12.90
C PHE A 8 -9.37 -8.78 13.32
N ILE A 9 -9.36 -9.11 14.61
CA ILE A 9 -8.83 -10.40 15.10
C ILE A 9 -9.91 -11.47 15.39
N THR A 10 -11.21 -11.15 15.35
CA THR A 10 -12.24 -11.96 16.05
C THR A 10 -13.27 -12.74 15.22
N SER A 11 -13.24 -12.82 13.88
CA SER A 11 -14.11 -13.79 13.17
C SER A 11 -13.57 -14.39 11.85
N CYS A 12 -13.05 -15.62 11.90
CA CYS A 12 -12.57 -16.37 10.72
C CYS A 12 -13.68 -16.92 9.80
N ARG A 13 -14.96 -16.59 10.04
CA ARG A 13 -16.10 -17.29 9.41
C ARG A 13 -16.60 -16.64 8.11
N GLN A 14 -16.26 -15.38 7.84
CA GLN A 14 -16.59 -14.70 6.57
C GLN A 14 -15.50 -14.87 5.50
N GLU A 15 -14.32 -15.36 5.90
CA GLU A 15 -13.11 -15.44 5.07
C GLU A 15 -13.20 -16.54 3.98
N GLN A 16 -13.71 -17.72 4.33
CA GLN A 16 -13.78 -18.85 3.38
C GLN A 16 -14.81 -18.67 2.25
N ASP A 17 -15.87 -17.88 2.47
CA ASP A 17 -16.89 -17.61 1.43
C ASP A 17 -16.44 -16.52 0.44
N PHE A 18 -15.46 -15.70 0.81
CA PHE A 18 -14.89 -14.67 -0.07
C PHE A 18 -13.77 -15.21 -0.97
N ILE A 19 -12.87 -16.03 -0.42
CA ILE A 19 -11.76 -16.66 -1.16
C ILE A 19 -12.28 -17.48 -2.35
N LYS A 20 -13.44 -18.14 -2.21
CA LYS A 20 -14.08 -18.91 -3.30
C LYS A 20 -14.67 -18.10 -4.45
N LYS A 21 -14.70 -16.77 -4.37
CA LYS A 21 -15.55 -15.95 -5.26
C LYS A 21 -14.81 -14.99 -6.21
N ASN A 22 -13.52 -14.70 -5.97
CA ASN A 22 -12.77 -13.72 -6.75
C ASN A 22 -11.35 -14.19 -7.09
N GLU A 23 -11.22 -15.20 -7.96
CA GLU A 23 -9.99 -15.42 -8.72
C GLU A 23 -9.99 -14.51 -9.96
N LEU A 24 -8.98 -13.65 -10.07
CA LEU A 24 -8.60 -12.96 -11.31
C LEU A 24 -7.09 -13.10 -11.45
N VAL A 25 -6.66 -13.95 -12.39
CA VAL A 25 -5.27 -14.26 -12.71
C VAL A 25 -4.98 -13.75 -14.13
N GLU A 26 -3.90 -12.98 -14.31
CA GLU A 26 -3.36 -12.68 -15.63
C GLU A 26 -2.76 -13.96 -16.22
N LYS A 27 -3.21 -14.40 -17.39
CA LYS A 27 -2.92 -15.76 -17.87
C LYS A 27 -1.60 -15.88 -18.64
N THR A 28 -0.58 -16.46 -18.01
CA THR A 28 0.38 -17.31 -18.73
C THR A 28 -0.36 -18.57 -19.24
N THR A 29 -0.09 -19.02 -20.47
CA THR A 29 -0.70 -20.27 -21.00
C THR A 29 0.39 -21.26 -21.42
N ILE A 30 0.36 -22.43 -20.78
CA ILE A 30 1.20 -23.58 -21.14
C ILE A 30 0.36 -24.59 -21.91
N THR A 31 0.90 -25.08 -23.02
CA THR A 31 0.27 -26.11 -23.85
C THR A 31 1.28 -27.17 -24.25
N TYR A 32 0.86 -28.43 -24.20
CA TYR A 32 1.55 -29.53 -24.88
C TYR A 32 0.98 -29.64 -26.29
N LYS A 33 1.85 -29.82 -27.29
CA LYS A 33 1.52 -29.90 -28.71
C LYS A 33 2.40 -30.94 -29.39
N LYS A 34 1.99 -31.43 -30.55
CA LYS A 34 2.88 -32.17 -31.46
C LYS A 34 3.78 -31.18 -32.22
N LEU A 35 4.93 -31.64 -32.71
CA LEU A 35 5.87 -30.80 -33.45
C LEU A 35 5.29 -30.24 -34.76
N ASP A 36 4.37 -30.96 -35.41
CA ASP A 36 3.66 -30.53 -36.62
C ASP A 36 2.57 -29.48 -36.37
N GLU A 37 2.05 -29.40 -35.14
CA GLU A 37 1.13 -28.33 -34.69
C GLU A 37 1.86 -27.00 -34.41
N VAL A 38 3.20 -27.02 -34.31
CA VAL A 38 4.03 -25.82 -34.06
C VAL A 38 4.55 -25.24 -35.37
N ILE A 39 3.66 -24.47 -36.04
CA ILE A 39 3.90 -23.82 -37.34
C ILE A 39 5.28 -23.13 -37.38
N GLY A 40 6.10 -23.52 -38.36
CA GLY A 40 7.44 -22.96 -38.62
C GLY A 40 8.59 -23.73 -37.97
N LEU A 41 8.35 -24.46 -36.87
CA LEU A 41 9.42 -25.09 -36.10
C LEU A 41 10.02 -26.33 -36.78
N GLN A 42 9.23 -27.12 -37.50
CA GLN A 42 9.68 -28.34 -38.18
C GLN A 42 10.91 -28.11 -39.08
N ASN A 43 10.86 -27.10 -39.96
CA ASN A 43 11.98 -26.78 -40.87
C ASN A 43 13.25 -26.38 -40.12
N THR A 44 13.09 -25.68 -38.99
CA THR A 44 14.19 -25.28 -38.11
C THR A 44 14.78 -26.49 -37.38
N VAL A 45 13.94 -27.39 -36.87
CA VAL A 45 14.35 -28.64 -36.22
C VAL A 45 15.08 -29.57 -37.19
N GLU A 46 14.57 -29.77 -38.41
CA GLU A 46 15.27 -30.58 -39.43
C GLU A 46 16.62 -29.98 -39.82
N LYS A 47 16.72 -28.65 -39.92
CA LYS A 47 18.00 -27.97 -40.14
C LYS A 47 18.97 -28.20 -38.97
N ILE A 48 18.49 -28.14 -37.73
CA ILE A 48 19.30 -28.43 -36.52
C ILE A 48 19.76 -29.89 -36.52
N LYS A 49 18.87 -30.87 -36.77
CA LYS A 49 19.21 -32.30 -36.91
C LYS A 49 20.29 -32.51 -37.98
N SER A 50 20.19 -31.82 -39.12
CA SER A 50 21.18 -31.92 -40.21
C SER A 50 22.56 -31.37 -39.83
N ASN A 51 22.62 -30.25 -39.08
CA ASN A 51 23.87 -29.68 -38.59
C ASN A 51 24.51 -30.55 -37.50
N LEU A 52 23.73 -31.04 -36.53
CA LEU A 52 24.22 -31.88 -35.42
C LEU A 52 24.83 -33.20 -35.90
N LYS A 53 24.32 -33.77 -36.99
CA LYS A 53 24.91 -34.96 -37.65
C LYS A 53 26.29 -34.71 -38.29
N SER A 54 26.78 -33.47 -38.30
CA SER A 54 28.08 -33.08 -38.87
C SER A 54 29.14 -32.63 -37.85
N SER A 55 28.79 -32.55 -36.57
CA SER A 55 29.66 -31.98 -35.51
C SER A 55 30.18 -33.03 -34.51
N ASN A 56 31.12 -32.63 -33.64
CA ASN A 56 31.83 -33.49 -32.69
C ASN A 56 30.97 -34.10 -31.55
N PHE A 57 29.64 -33.99 -31.61
CA PHE A 57 28.71 -34.40 -30.54
C PHE A 57 28.72 -35.90 -30.23
N GLN A 58 29.03 -36.77 -31.21
CA GLN A 58 29.09 -38.22 -30.99
C GLN A 58 30.10 -38.59 -29.88
N ASN A 59 31.21 -37.86 -29.76
CA ASN A 59 32.21 -38.05 -28.70
C ASN A 59 31.72 -37.68 -27.28
N LYS A 60 30.48 -37.17 -27.14
CA LYS A 60 29.85 -36.80 -25.85
C LYS A 60 28.67 -37.71 -25.48
N GLY A 61 28.51 -38.86 -26.14
CA GLY A 61 27.49 -39.86 -25.79
C GLY A 61 26.10 -39.59 -26.36
N ILE A 62 26.01 -38.81 -27.45
CA ILE A 62 24.78 -38.61 -28.23
C ILE A 62 25.04 -39.23 -29.61
N GLU A 63 24.80 -40.53 -29.74
CA GLU A 63 25.07 -41.27 -30.98
C GLU A 63 23.91 -41.15 -32.00
N ASP A 64 22.68 -40.97 -31.51
CA ASP A 64 21.50 -40.57 -32.29
C ASP A 64 20.77 -39.41 -31.60
N PHE A 65 20.36 -38.42 -32.39
CA PHE A 65 19.55 -37.27 -31.94
C PHE A 65 18.10 -37.48 -32.39
N ASP A 66 17.43 -38.38 -31.67
CA ASP A 66 16.00 -38.65 -31.84
C ASP A 66 15.20 -37.67 -30.97
N LEU A 67 14.08 -37.14 -31.47
CA LEU A 67 13.27 -36.14 -30.75
C LEU A 67 11.90 -36.73 -30.41
N ASP A 68 11.39 -36.39 -29.23
CA ASP A 68 9.99 -36.65 -28.89
C ASP A 68 9.10 -35.62 -29.61
N GLU A 69 8.77 -35.91 -30.87
CA GLU A 69 7.93 -35.05 -31.72
C GLU A 69 6.44 -35.06 -31.29
N ASP A 70 6.04 -35.98 -30.41
CA ASP A 70 4.69 -36.08 -29.87
C ASP A 70 4.48 -35.22 -28.61
N ASN A 71 5.54 -34.91 -27.85
CA ASN A 71 5.48 -34.18 -26.58
C ASN A 71 6.29 -32.87 -26.59
N VAL A 72 5.89 -31.89 -27.40
CA VAL A 72 6.49 -30.54 -27.41
C VAL A 72 5.82 -29.64 -26.36
N LEU A 73 6.61 -29.11 -25.42
CA LEU A 73 6.15 -28.12 -24.44
C LEU A 73 6.23 -26.72 -25.05
N VAL A 74 5.10 -26.02 -25.15
CA VAL A 74 5.00 -24.63 -25.64
C VAL A 74 4.48 -23.71 -24.55
N VAL A 75 5.27 -22.66 -24.25
CA VAL A 75 4.92 -21.59 -23.32
C VAL A 75 4.78 -20.29 -24.11
N ASP A 76 3.53 -19.81 -24.23
CA ASP A 76 3.20 -18.53 -24.86
C ASP A 76 3.19 -17.43 -23.78
N MET A 77 4.07 -16.41 -23.94
CA MET A 77 4.22 -15.28 -23.02
C MET A 77 3.65 -13.99 -23.64
N THR A 78 3.53 -12.93 -22.83
CA THR A 78 3.09 -11.62 -23.33
C THR A 78 4.07 -11.03 -24.36
N ASN A 79 3.54 -10.13 -25.22
CA ASN A 79 4.29 -9.44 -26.27
C ASN A 79 4.88 -10.36 -27.38
N ASN A 80 4.17 -11.43 -27.76
CA ASN A 80 4.58 -12.40 -28.80
C ASN A 80 5.92 -13.11 -28.52
N ASN A 81 6.33 -13.21 -27.26
CA ASN A 81 7.49 -14.01 -26.87
C ASN A 81 7.06 -15.45 -26.62
N ARG A 82 7.87 -16.42 -27.06
CA ARG A 82 7.56 -17.85 -26.93
C ARG A 82 8.79 -18.64 -26.50
N SER A 83 8.57 -19.60 -25.62
CA SER A 83 9.57 -20.63 -25.28
C SER A 83 9.03 -22.00 -25.68
N ILE A 84 9.89 -22.84 -26.25
CA ILE A 84 9.56 -24.18 -26.73
C ILE A 84 10.65 -25.14 -26.27
N SER A 85 10.27 -26.27 -25.68
CA SER A 85 11.19 -27.31 -25.23
C SER A 85 10.76 -28.67 -25.81
N ILE A 86 11.69 -29.39 -26.41
CA ILE A 86 11.50 -30.71 -27.02
C ILE A 86 12.47 -31.69 -26.36
N VAL A 87 11.98 -32.82 -25.86
CA VAL A 87 12.84 -33.86 -25.27
C VAL A 87 13.63 -34.58 -26.37
N ILE A 88 14.91 -34.83 -26.10
CA ILE A 88 15.80 -35.62 -26.96
C ILE A 88 15.83 -37.05 -26.40
N ASN A 89 15.28 -37.99 -27.16
CA ASN A 89 15.21 -39.40 -26.81
C ASN A 89 16.59 -40.04 -26.93
N ASN A 90 17.24 -40.29 -25.80
CA ASN A 90 18.48 -41.05 -25.76
C ASN A 90 18.18 -42.56 -25.67
N ASN A 91 18.16 -43.23 -26.83
CA ASN A 91 17.87 -44.66 -26.94
C ASN A 91 19.01 -45.56 -26.39
N ASN A 92 20.10 -45.01 -25.86
CA ASN A 92 21.27 -45.77 -25.41
C ASN A 92 21.13 -46.25 -23.95
N THR A 93 20.34 -47.30 -23.75
CA THR A 93 19.95 -47.86 -22.42
C THR A 93 21.09 -48.53 -21.62
N ALA A 94 22.35 -48.36 -22.01
CA ALA A 94 23.48 -49.15 -21.51
C ALA A 94 24.47 -48.39 -20.61
N GLN A 95 24.30 -47.09 -20.39
CA GLN A 95 25.21 -46.29 -19.55
C GLN A 95 24.68 -46.05 -18.13
N SER A 96 25.58 -46.06 -17.15
CA SER A 96 25.29 -46.06 -15.70
C SER A 96 24.74 -44.74 -15.14
N ASN A 97 24.69 -43.69 -15.95
CA ASN A 97 24.34 -42.34 -15.52
C ASN A 97 23.09 -41.93 -16.29
N TYR A 98 21.92 -42.00 -15.65
CA TYR A 98 20.69 -41.44 -16.20
C TYR A 98 20.90 -39.94 -16.46
N PHE A 99 20.46 -39.44 -17.61
CA PHE A 99 20.33 -38.01 -17.87
C PHE A 99 19.23 -37.75 -18.90
N VAL A 100 18.57 -36.59 -18.79
CA VAL A 100 17.58 -36.11 -19.77
C VAL A 100 18.20 -34.96 -20.55
N MET A 101 17.88 -34.81 -21.84
CA MET A 101 18.28 -33.64 -22.62
C MET A 101 17.08 -33.04 -23.34
N ASN A 102 17.03 -31.71 -23.41
CA ASN A 102 16.02 -31.00 -24.17
C ASN A 102 16.67 -30.05 -25.18
N LEU A 103 16.12 -29.99 -26.40
CA LEU A 103 16.35 -28.90 -27.33
C LEU A 103 15.39 -27.76 -26.97
N ASN A 104 15.95 -26.58 -26.67
CA ASN A 104 15.18 -25.40 -26.29
C ASN A 104 15.26 -24.34 -27.38
N VAL A 105 14.11 -23.77 -27.73
CA VAL A 105 13.97 -22.68 -28.70
C VAL A 105 13.26 -21.51 -28.04
N VAL A 106 13.96 -20.38 -27.96
CA VAL A 106 13.42 -19.14 -27.38
C VAL A 106 13.29 -18.10 -28.48
N GLN A 107 12.07 -17.63 -28.70
CA GLN A 107 11.75 -16.56 -29.64
C GLN A 107 11.45 -15.28 -28.86
N TYR A 108 12.29 -14.26 -29.06
CA TYR A 108 12.17 -12.95 -28.42
C TYR A 108 12.20 -11.83 -29.46
N ASN A 109 11.16 -11.00 -29.51
CA ASN A 109 10.99 -9.95 -30.53
C ASN A 109 11.25 -10.44 -31.97
N GLY A 110 10.79 -11.64 -32.31
CA GLY A 110 10.98 -12.26 -33.64
C GLY A 110 12.40 -12.80 -33.93
N THR A 111 13.33 -12.74 -32.97
CA THR A 111 14.64 -13.39 -33.07
C THR A 111 14.63 -14.73 -32.33
N GLU A 112 15.09 -15.80 -32.98
CA GLU A 112 15.17 -17.14 -32.39
C GLU A 112 16.59 -17.44 -31.87
N LYS A 113 16.67 -18.12 -30.72
CA LYS A 113 17.89 -18.69 -30.16
C LYS A 113 17.66 -20.16 -29.79
N TYR A 114 18.72 -20.95 -29.91
CA TYR A 114 18.70 -22.40 -29.70
C TYR A 114 19.81 -22.81 -28.73
N PHE A 115 19.52 -23.75 -27.83
CA PHE A 115 20.50 -24.38 -26.94
C PHE A 115 19.98 -25.74 -26.47
N ILE A 116 20.88 -26.61 -26.05
CA ILE A 116 20.54 -27.90 -25.44
C ILE A 116 20.73 -27.77 -23.93
N SER A 117 19.75 -28.20 -23.13
CA SER A 117 19.94 -28.42 -21.68
C SER A 117 20.06 -29.92 -21.41
N LYS A 118 20.93 -30.30 -20.47
CA LYS A 118 21.18 -31.68 -20.06
C LYS A 118 21.12 -31.80 -18.53
N TYR A 119 20.18 -32.59 -18.04
CA TYR A 119 19.86 -32.79 -16.63
C TYR A 119 20.49 -34.09 -16.13
N ILE A 120 21.47 -33.99 -15.23
CA ILE A 120 22.25 -35.10 -14.67
C ILE A 120 21.88 -35.25 -13.17
N PRO A 121 20.94 -36.13 -12.79
CA PRO A 121 20.56 -36.37 -11.40
C PRO A 121 21.75 -36.86 -10.56
N SER A 122 22.03 -36.18 -9.45
CA SER A 122 23.12 -36.54 -8.53
C SER A 122 22.74 -37.67 -7.57
N ASP A 123 21.44 -37.96 -7.42
CA ASP A 123 20.95 -39.06 -6.59
C ASP A 123 20.85 -40.41 -7.32
N GLY A 124 21.22 -40.43 -8.62
CA GLY A 124 21.24 -41.62 -9.46
C GLY A 124 19.86 -42.16 -9.86
N LYS A 125 18.76 -41.46 -9.56
CA LYS A 125 17.41 -41.90 -9.93
C LYS A 125 17.00 -41.36 -11.31
N PRO A 126 16.11 -42.06 -12.04
CA PRO A 126 15.46 -41.50 -13.22
C PRO A 126 14.68 -40.23 -12.85
N PHE A 127 14.66 -39.27 -13.76
CA PHE A 127 13.92 -38.02 -13.60
C PHE A 127 12.41 -38.26 -13.77
N TYR A 128 11.63 -38.04 -12.71
CA TYR A 128 10.16 -38.17 -12.74
C TYR A 128 9.43 -36.82 -12.71
N SER A 129 10.06 -35.78 -12.16
CA SER A 129 9.50 -34.44 -12.03
C SER A 129 10.61 -33.40 -11.89
N PHE A 130 10.49 -32.27 -12.59
CA PHE A 130 11.40 -31.11 -12.44
C PHE A 130 11.44 -30.62 -10.99
N ASN A 131 10.29 -30.69 -10.33
CA ASN A 131 10.05 -30.25 -8.95
C ASN A 131 10.69 -31.13 -7.88
N GLU A 132 11.29 -32.25 -8.27
CA GLU A 132 11.99 -33.23 -7.41
C GLU A 132 13.46 -33.42 -7.87
N PHE A 133 13.92 -32.65 -8.86
CA PHE A 133 15.24 -32.81 -9.44
C PHE A 133 16.35 -32.32 -8.49
N ILE A 134 17.28 -33.22 -8.19
CA ILE A 134 18.52 -32.91 -7.46
C ILE A 134 19.67 -33.39 -8.35
N GLY A 135 20.49 -32.46 -8.85
CA GLY A 135 21.50 -32.78 -9.83
C GLY A 135 22.20 -31.58 -10.46
N VAL A 136 22.86 -31.83 -11.59
CA VAL A 136 23.58 -30.81 -12.37
C VAL A 136 22.86 -30.60 -13.70
N ILE A 137 22.67 -29.34 -14.09
CA ILE A 137 22.16 -28.94 -15.41
C ILE A 137 23.31 -28.34 -16.20
N GLU A 138 23.64 -28.94 -17.34
CA GLU A 138 24.62 -28.44 -18.30
C GLU A 138 23.90 -27.81 -19.50
N TYR A 139 24.39 -26.68 -19.99
CA TYR A 139 23.86 -25.99 -21.17
C TYR A 139 24.88 -25.99 -22.29
N TYR A 140 24.46 -26.35 -23.49
CA TYR A 140 25.30 -26.48 -24.68
C TYR A 140 24.78 -25.63 -25.84
N ASP A 141 25.68 -25.10 -26.66
CA ASP A 141 25.31 -24.61 -27.99
C ASP A 141 25.06 -25.78 -28.97
N LEU A 142 24.65 -25.45 -30.21
CA LEU A 142 24.40 -26.45 -31.26
C LEU A 142 25.69 -27.07 -31.83
N ASP A 143 26.87 -26.58 -31.47
CA ASP A 143 28.16 -27.17 -31.85
C ASP A 143 28.72 -28.11 -30.75
N GLY A 144 28.09 -28.10 -29.57
CA GLY A 144 28.41 -28.95 -28.43
C GLY A 144 29.42 -28.36 -27.46
N ASN A 145 29.67 -27.05 -27.53
CA ASN A 145 30.47 -26.35 -26.53
C ASN A 145 29.62 -26.15 -25.27
N LEU A 146 30.21 -26.40 -24.10
CA LEU A 146 29.55 -26.14 -22.82
C LEU A 146 29.50 -24.63 -22.60
N LEU A 147 28.28 -24.08 -22.53
CA LEU A 147 28.02 -22.66 -22.29
C LEU A 147 28.02 -22.34 -20.80
N SER A 148 27.41 -23.20 -19.98
CA SER A 148 27.26 -23.01 -18.54
C SER A 148 26.91 -24.34 -17.84
N THR A 149 27.14 -24.38 -16.53
CA THR A 149 26.73 -25.47 -15.64
C THR A 149 26.09 -24.86 -14.39
N SER A 150 24.99 -25.46 -13.93
CA SER A 150 24.26 -25.06 -12.71
C SER A 150 23.99 -26.31 -11.87
N SER A 151 24.14 -26.22 -10.56
CA SER A 151 23.67 -27.24 -9.62
C SER A 151 22.24 -26.94 -9.21
N ALA A 152 21.33 -27.89 -9.42
CA ALA A 152 19.97 -27.81 -8.90
C ALA A 152 19.88 -28.63 -7.60
N MET A 153 19.70 -27.93 -6.48
CA MET A 153 19.21 -28.50 -5.23
C MET A 153 17.95 -27.72 -4.86
N ASN A 154 16.79 -28.40 -4.89
CA ASN A 154 15.45 -27.84 -4.63
C ASN A 154 15.40 -26.82 -3.46
N ARG A 155 14.74 -25.66 -3.57
CA ARG A 155 14.14 -24.91 -4.70
C ARG A 155 14.45 -23.40 -4.50
N GLU A 156 14.13 -22.56 -5.50
CA GLU A 156 14.38 -21.11 -5.56
C GLU A 156 15.75 -20.63 -6.07
N GLU A 157 16.52 -21.45 -6.78
CA GLU A 157 17.62 -20.93 -7.61
C GLU A 157 17.16 -20.51 -9.01
N TYR A 158 17.46 -19.26 -9.36
CA TYR A 158 17.20 -18.66 -10.66
C TYR A 158 18.07 -19.29 -11.75
N MET A 159 17.45 -19.84 -12.80
CA MET A 159 18.19 -20.30 -13.97
C MET A 159 18.66 -19.09 -14.79
N ASN A 160 19.92 -18.71 -14.64
CA ASN A 160 20.57 -17.63 -15.39
C ASN A 160 21.22 -18.18 -16.67
N LEU A 161 20.55 -18.08 -17.83
CA LEU A 161 21.15 -18.41 -19.13
C LEU A 161 21.76 -17.16 -19.76
N ILE A 162 23.09 -17.14 -19.90
CA ILE A 162 23.83 -16.08 -20.61
C ILE A 162 24.13 -16.55 -22.03
N ALA A 163 23.45 -15.96 -23.02
CA ALA A 163 23.58 -16.30 -24.44
C ALA A 163 24.03 -15.07 -25.25
N GLY A 164 25.33 -14.78 -25.21
CA GLY A 164 25.90 -13.51 -25.68
C GLY A 164 25.59 -12.38 -24.70
N CYS A 165 25.16 -11.21 -25.19
CA CYS A 165 24.78 -10.07 -24.35
C CYS A 165 23.35 -10.17 -23.77
N LEU A 166 22.76 -11.37 -23.72
CA LEU A 166 21.41 -11.61 -23.21
C LEU A 166 21.49 -12.51 -21.98
N LEU A 167 21.00 -11.99 -20.85
CA LEU A 167 20.67 -12.79 -19.67
C LEU A 167 19.17 -13.12 -19.71
N LEU A 168 18.84 -14.41 -19.62
CA LEU A 168 17.49 -14.90 -19.37
C LEU A 168 17.46 -15.50 -17.97
N GLN A 169 16.55 -15.02 -17.11
CA GLN A 169 16.28 -15.58 -15.79
C GLN A 169 14.94 -16.30 -15.81
N PHE A 170 14.93 -17.61 -15.58
CA PHE A 170 13.69 -18.39 -15.46
C PHE A 170 13.33 -18.64 -13.99
N TYR A 171 12.03 -18.57 -13.72
CA TYR A 171 11.42 -18.84 -12.43
C TYR A 171 10.45 -20.02 -12.58
N GLY A 172 10.41 -20.90 -11.60
CA GLY A 172 9.40 -21.96 -11.50
C GLY A 172 8.69 -21.88 -10.16
N CYS A 173 7.40 -21.55 -10.17
CA CYS A 173 6.52 -21.67 -9.01
C CYS A 173 5.41 -22.69 -9.28
N GLU A 174 4.95 -23.36 -8.23
CA GLU A 174 3.72 -24.16 -8.29
C GLU A 174 2.54 -23.30 -7.84
N CYS A 175 1.61 -23.07 -8.77
CA CYS A 175 0.24 -22.67 -8.44
C CYS A 175 -0.72 -23.78 -8.88
N THR A 176 -1.81 -23.96 -8.13
CA THR A 176 -2.81 -25.00 -8.42
C THR A 176 -3.59 -24.68 -9.69
N GLY A 177 -3.05 -25.08 -10.85
CA GLY A 177 -3.69 -24.89 -12.16
C GLY A 177 -2.73 -24.89 -13.35
N GLY A 178 -1.42 -24.70 -13.13
CA GLY A 178 -0.40 -24.67 -14.18
C GLY A 178 0.89 -24.02 -13.69
N TYR A 179 1.98 -24.14 -14.45
CA TYR A 179 3.23 -23.43 -14.16
C TYR A 179 3.18 -22.02 -14.77
N GLU A 180 3.81 -21.04 -14.11
CA GLU A 180 4.14 -19.75 -14.71
C GLU A 180 5.65 -19.64 -14.91
N LEU A 181 6.06 -19.11 -16.07
CA LEU A 181 7.46 -18.96 -16.45
C LEU A 181 7.75 -17.48 -16.67
N PHE A 182 8.38 -16.84 -15.68
CA PHE A 182 8.82 -15.44 -15.79
C PHE A 182 10.18 -15.39 -16.49
N ALA A 183 10.40 -14.36 -17.32
CA ALA A 183 11.65 -14.12 -18.02
C ALA A 183 12.07 -12.65 -17.90
N VAL A 184 13.11 -12.36 -17.11
CA VAL A 184 13.66 -11.01 -16.96
C VAL A 184 14.80 -10.80 -17.97
N ASN A 185 14.76 -9.70 -18.73
CA ASN A 185 15.76 -9.32 -19.72
C ASN A 185 16.60 -8.14 -19.20
N ASN A 186 17.92 -8.31 -19.16
CA ASN A 186 18.88 -7.22 -19.02
C ASN A 186 19.79 -7.16 -20.25
N MET A 187 19.75 -6.03 -20.96
CA MET A 187 20.67 -5.73 -22.06
C MET A 187 21.85 -4.90 -21.53
N CYS A 188 23.09 -5.28 -21.86
CA CYS A 188 24.25 -4.46 -21.56
C CYS A 188 24.21 -3.14 -22.34
N ALA A 189 24.29 -2.01 -21.64
CA ALA A 189 24.64 -0.75 -22.28
C ALA A 189 26.07 -0.83 -22.84
N ASN A 190 26.30 -0.26 -24.02
CA ASN A 190 27.62 -0.29 -24.68
C ASN A 190 28.72 0.28 -23.76
N GLY A 191 29.79 -0.49 -23.58
CA GLY A 191 30.89 -0.12 -22.70
C GLY A 191 31.76 1.00 -23.25
N GLY A 192 32.11 1.95 -22.38
CA GLY A 192 33.24 2.85 -22.54
C GLY A 192 34.39 2.42 -21.63
N GLY A 193 35.62 2.42 -22.15
CA GLY A 193 36.85 2.17 -21.41
C GLY A 193 37.03 3.09 -20.19
N GLY A 194 37.91 2.80 -19.24
CA GLY A 194 39.19 2.10 -19.39
C GLY A 194 40.25 3.00 -18.75
N GLY A 195 41.01 2.49 -17.77
CA GLY A 195 41.91 3.33 -16.98
C GLY A 195 42.71 2.53 -15.96
N ASN A 196 43.96 2.24 -16.30
CA ASN A 196 44.92 1.54 -15.45
C ASN A 196 45.80 2.58 -14.71
N GLY A 197 46.15 2.37 -13.44
CA GLY A 197 46.84 3.39 -12.63
C GLY A 197 47.48 2.85 -11.35
N ASN A 198 48.80 2.67 -11.37
CA ASN A 198 49.62 1.97 -10.37
C ASN A 198 50.47 2.93 -9.51
N THR A 199 50.52 2.72 -8.19
CA THR A 199 51.62 3.08 -7.23
C THR A 199 51.30 2.45 -5.84
N GLY A 200 52.23 2.05 -4.96
CA GLY A 200 53.70 1.92 -5.06
C GLY A 200 54.44 2.34 -3.76
N TYR A 201 55.21 1.43 -3.14
CA TYR A 201 56.14 1.62 -1.97
C TYR A 201 55.48 1.97 -0.61
N GLY A 202 56.02 1.64 0.59
CA GLY A 202 57.24 0.95 1.07
C GLY A 202 57.46 1.26 2.59
N ASN A 203 58.37 0.71 3.40
CA ASN A 203 59.34 -0.40 3.32
C ASN A 203 59.91 -0.72 4.76
N ASN A 204 60.80 -1.71 4.92
CA ASN A 204 61.63 -2.08 6.11
C ASN A 204 60.94 -2.88 7.24
N GLY A 205 61.60 -3.84 7.92
CA GLY A 205 62.92 -4.45 7.72
C GLY A 205 63.62 -4.92 9.02
N TYR A 206 64.27 -6.10 8.99
CA TYR A 206 65.08 -6.74 10.07
C TYR A 206 64.31 -7.24 11.33
N GLY A 207 64.71 -8.32 12.01
CA GLY A 207 65.88 -9.21 11.84
C GLY A 207 65.71 -10.57 12.54
N ASN A 208 66.69 -11.47 12.37
CA ASN A 208 66.61 -12.92 12.64
C ASN A 208 67.40 -13.37 13.90
N GLY A 209 67.10 -14.54 14.48
CA GLY A 209 67.88 -15.23 15.52
C GLY A 209 67.08 -15.67 16.77
N THR A 210 66.54 -16.89 16.87
CA THR A 210 67.16 -18.20 17.24
C THR A 210 67.44 -18.44 18.74
N THR A 211 66.72 -19.44 19.32
CA THR A 211 67.12 -20.39 20.41
C THR A 211 67.67 -19.82 21.74
N ASN A 212 67.26 -20.27 22.94
CA ASN A 212 67.28 -21.67 23.39
C ASN A 212 66.63 -21.85 24.79
N ASN A 213 66.59 -23.10 25.29
CA ASN A 213 66.09 -23.50 26.62
C ASN A 213 66.74 -22.77 27.83
N GLY A 214 65.97 -22.67 28.93
CA GLY A 214 66.49 -22.42 30.28
C GLY A 214 65.46 -22.79 31.35
N GLY A 215 65.78 -23.76 32.21
CA GLY A 215 64.95 -24.17 33.35
C GLY A 215 65.77 -24.23 34.64
N GLY A 216 65.08 -24.18 35.79
CA GLY A 216 65.68 -24.13 37.13
C GLY A 216 66.13 -22.71 37.54
N GLY A 217 66.03 -22.31 38.81
CA GLY A 217 65.48 -22.99 39.98
C GLY A 217 65.75 -22.20 41.26
N ASP A 218 64.98 -22.50 42.31
CA ASP A 218 65.12 -22.08 43.72
C ASP A 218 65.21 -20.59 44.13
N GLY A 219 64.48 -20.26 45.20
CA GLY A 219 65.03 -19.37 46.24
C GLY A 219 64.09 -18.33 46.86
N GLY A 220 63.55 -18.62 48.04
CA GLY A 220 63.55 -17.63 49.14
C GLY A 220 62.25 -16.89 49.49
N TYR A 221 61.73 -17.23 50.65
CA TYR A 221 60.74 -16.53 51.49
C TYR A 221 60.66 -14.99 51.40
N GLY A 222 59.42 -14.47 51.45
CA GLY A 222 59.10 -13.08 51.82
C GLY A 222 57.59 -12.90 52.04
N GLU A 223 57.17 -12.64 53.28
CA GLU A 223 55.76 -12.43 53.64
C GLU A 223 55.23 -11.08 53.12
N GLY A 224 53.95 -11.03 52.72
CA GLY A 224 53.34 -9.78 52.24
C GLY A 224 51.83 -9.85 51.97
N ASN A 225 51.02 -9.68 53.03
CA ASN A 225 49.60 -9.30 53.02
C ASN A 225 48.73 -9.79 51.85
N THR A 226 48.03 -10.90 52.04
CA THR A 226 46.79 -11.19 51.30
C THR A 226 45.71 -10.17 51.68
N ILE A 227 45.57 -9.12 50.87
CA ILE A 227 44.33 -8.34 50.81
C ILE A 227 43.21 -9.33 50.46
N PRO A 228 42.08 -9.39 51.20
CA PRO A 228 40.97 -10.26 50.85
C PRO A 228 40.55 -9.97 49.41
N GLY A 229 40.61 -10.99 48.55
CA GLY A 229 40.38 -10.81 47.13
C GLY A 229 39.01 -10.17 46.89
N TYR A 230 39.00 -9.03 46.20
CA TYR A 230 37.75 -8.43 45.72
C TYR A 230 36.96 -9.52 44.99
N PRO A 231 35.68 -9.73 45.32
CA PRO A 231 34.88 -10.75 44.65
C PRO A 231 34.91 -10.45 43.16
N ASN A 232 35.32 -11.44 42.37
CA ASN A 232 35.63 -11.28 40.96
C ASN A 232 34.39 -10.75 40.21
N ILE A 233 34.35 -9.44 39.94
CA ILE A 233 33.16 -8.79 39.38
C ILE A 233 33.00 -9.31 37.95
N PRO A 234 31.86 -9.96 37.60
CA PRO A 234 31.66 -10.46 36.26
C PRO A 234 31.79 -9.32 35.25
N THR A 235 32.46 -9.57 34.12
CA THR A 235 32.55 -8.58 33.05
C THR A 235 31.15 -8.26 32.51
N GLU A 236 31.01 -7.12 31.84
CA GLU A 236 29.72 -6.73 31.25
C GLU A 236 29.18 -7.82 30.30
N ASP A 237 30.06 -8.48 29.56
CA ASP A 237 29.69 -9.56 28.65
C ASP A 237 29.29 -10.85 29.38
N MET A 238 29.94 -11.19 30.51
CA MET A 238 29.45 -12.27 31.39
C MET A 238 28.05 -11.97 31.94
N MET A 239 27.75 -10.69 32.24
CA MET A 239 26.42 -10.27 32.68
C MET A 239 25.38 -10.32 31.55
N LYS A 240 25.74 -9.92 30.32
CA LYS A 240 24.87 -10.05 29.13
C LYS A 240 24.60 -11.52 28.80
N GLN A 241 25.64 -12.36 28.79
CA GLN A 241 25.51 -13.81 28.58
C GLN A 241 24.61 -14.44 29.64
N LYS A 242 24.83 -14.16 30.93
CA LYS A 242 23.98 -14.68 32.02
C LYS A 242 22.52 -14.25 31.89
N LYS A 243 22.26 -12.99 31.50
CA LYS A 243 20.91 -12.50 31.20
C LYS A 243 20.30 -13.23 30.00
N TYR A 244 21.08 -13.49 28.95
CA TYR A 244 20.62 -14.22 27.77
C TYR A 244 20.34 -15.71 28.07
N THR A 245 21.20 -16.39 28.81
CA THR A 245 20.92 -17.74 29.34
C THR A 245 19.63 -17.75 30.17
N GLY A 246 19.38 -16.69 30.95
CA GLY A 246 18.12 -16.50 31.67
C GLY A 246 16.89 -16.43 30.76
N PHE A 247 17.01 -15.84 29.56
CA PHE A 247 15.97 -15.85 28.53
C PHE A 247 15.85 -17.23 27.85
N LEU A 248 16.96 -17.84 27.43
CA LEU A 248 16.96 -19.17 26.80
C LEU A 248 16.32 -20.24 27.70
N ASN A 249 16.52 -20.16 29.01
CA ASN A 249 15.89 -21.05 30.01
C ASN A 249 14.36 -20.87 30.15
N GLN A 250 13.77 -19.82 29.56
CA GLN A 250 12.32 -19.61 29.52
C GLN A 250 11.70 -20.11 28.20
N LEU A 251 12.52 -20.51 27.22
CA LEU A 251 12.06 -21.03 25.94
C LEU A 251 11.65 -22.50 26.04
N SER A 252 10.68 -22.90 25.23
CA SER A 252 10.35 -24.30 25.01
C SER A 252 11.48 -25.02 24.26
N SER A 253 11.52 -26.35 24.33
CA SER A 253 12.53 -27.15 23.61
C SER A 253 12.53 -26.89 22.10
N GLN A 254 11.37 -26.65 21.49
CA GLN A 254 11.24 -26.30 20.07
C GLN A 254 11.84 -24.92 19.76
N GLN A 255 11.62 -23.94 20.63
CA GLN A 255 12.18 -22.59 20.49
C GLN A 255 13.70 -22.58 20.67
N LEU A 256 14.22 -23.35 21.64
CA LEU A 256 15.65 -23.49 21.85
C LEU A 256 16.34 -24.24 20.70
N GLN A 257 15.70 -25.29 20.17
CA GLN A 257 16.15 -26.03 19.01
C GLN A 257 16.22 -25.11 17.78
N PHE A 258 15.17 -24.34 17.51
CA PHE A 258 15.16 -23.34 16.44
C PHE A 258 16.33 -22.35 16.53
N LEU A 259 16.61 -21.76 17.70
CA LEU A 259 17.75 -20.87 17.86
C LEU A 259 19.12 -21.56 17.77
N THR A 260 19.16 -22.89 17.93
CA THR A 260 20.39 -23.68 17.75
C THR A 260 20.63 -23.99 16.27
N ASP A 261 19.57 -24.37 15.54
CA ASP A 261 19.64 -24.67 14.11
C ASP A 261 19.85 -23.40 13.26
N TYR A 262 19.35 -22.25 13.72
CA TYR A 262 19.44 -20.97 13.02
C TYR A 262 20.23 -19.91 13.83
N PRO A 263 21.58 -20.01 13.88
CA PRO A 263 22.42 -19.18 14.74
C PRO A 263 22.41 -17.68 14.39
N GLU A 264 22.05 -17.30 13.16
CA GLU A 264 21.88 -15.90 12.79
C GLU A 264 20.67 -15.25 13.50
N TYR A 265 19.55 -15.98 13.63
CA TYR A 265 18.38 -15.52 14.37
C TYR A 265 18.65 -15.49 15.88
N ASN A 266 19.44 -16.44 16.39
CA ASN A 266 19.95 -16.43 17.77
C ASN A 266 20.79 -15.17 18.05
N ASN A 267 21.71 -14.80 17.16
CA ASN A 267 22.48 -13.56 17.26
C ASN A 267 21.59 -12.32 17.18
N ASN A 268 20.59 -12.32 16.29
CA ASN A 268 19.65 -11.21 16.14
C ASN A 268 18.75 -11.02 17.38
N VAL A 269 18.25 -12.10 17.97
CA VAL A 269 17.50 -12.08 19.24
C VAL A 269 18.39 -11.60 20.39
N PHE A 270 19.64 -12.09 20.50
CA PHE A 270 20.60 -11.58 21.48
C PHE A 270 20.84 -10.07 21.32
N ASN A 271 21.10 -9.60 20.10
CA ASN A 271 21.34 -8.20 19.80
C ASN A 271 20.13 -7.32 20.15
N TYR A 272 18.90 -7.78 19.83
CA TYR A 272 17.68 -7.07 20.20
C TYR A 272 17.52 -6.99 21.73
N LEU A 273 17.61 -8.12 22.43
CA LEU A 273 17.47 -8.14 23.89
C LEU A 273 18.53 -7.29 24.59
N ASN A 274 19.78 -7.33 24.10
CA ASN A 274 20.86 -6.47 24.57
C ASN A 274 20.53 -4.98 24.36
N SER A 275 20.01 -4.59 23.18
CA SER A 275 19.55 -3.21 22.91
C SER A 275 18.40 -2.74 23.83
N LYS A 276 17.65 -3.67 24.42
CA LYS A 276 16.59 -3.45 25.41
C LYS A 276 17.03 -3.71 26.85
N ASN A 277 18.35 -3.80 27.11
CA ASN A 277 18.95 -4.09 28.42
C ASN A 277 18.46 -5.40 29.09
N PHE A 278 17.91 -6.32 28.30
CA PHE A 278 17.21 -7.55 28.71
C PHE A 278 16.00 -7.27 29.63
N HIS A 279 15.22 -6.23 29.33
CA HIS A 279 13.99 -5.92 30.06
C HIS A 279 12.94 -7.04 29.90
N PRO A 280 12.22 -7.50 30.96
CA PRO A 280 11.31 -8.65 30.88
C PRO A 280 10.27 -8.59 29.74
N ASN A 281 9.68 -7.42 29.47
CA ASN A 281 8.74 -7.26 28.35
C ASN A 281 9.36 -7.64 26.98
N SER A 282 10.66 -7.39 26.80
CA SER A 282 11.35 -7.77 25.56
C SER A 282 11.51 -9.29 25.40
N PHE A 283 11.51 -10.07 26.50
CA PHE A 283 11.47 -11.52 26.44
C PHE A 283 10.13 -12.00 25.85
N ASN A 284 9.00 -11.50 26.37
CA ASN A 284 7.67 -11.84 25.86
C ASN A 284 7.54 -11.55 24.36
N LEU A 285 8.03 -10.40 23.89
CA LEU A 285 8.06 -10.07 22.47
C LEU A 285 8.93 -11.05 21.67
N MET A 286 10.15 -11.36 22.14
CA MET A 286 11.03 -12.30 21.45
C MET A 286 10.47 -13.71 21.39
N THR A 287 9.77 -14.18 22.43
CA THR A 287 9.05 -15.46 22.41
C THR A 287 7.97 -15.48 21.31
N VAL A 288 7.24 -14.37 21.12
CA VAL A 288 6.25 -14.23 20.04
C VAL A 288 6.92 -14.18 18.66
N VAL A 289 8.04 -13.47 18.52
CA VAL A 289 8.83 -13.43 17.28
C VAL A 289 9.40 -14.80 16.91
N ILE A 290 9.97 -15.53 17.87
CA ILE A 290 10.49 -16.88 17.64
C ILE A 290 9.37 -17.82 17.22
N ASN A 291 8.18 -17.76 17.86
CA ASN A 291 7.03 -18.55 17.43
C ASN A 291 6.58 -18.20 16.00
N HIS A 292 6.61 -16.91 15.63
CA HIS A 292 6.29 -16.50 14.27
C HIS A 292 7.29 -17.04 13.25
N LEU A 293 8.60 -16.98 13.55
CA LEU A 293 9.64 -17.55 12.71
C LEU A 293 9.49 -19.07 12.56
N ILE A 294 9.29 -19.80 13.66
CA ILE A 294 9.05 -21.25 13.66
C ILE A 294 7.82 -21.63 12.82
N ALA A 295 6.72 -20.87 12.93
CA ALA A 295 5.50 -21.10 12.15
C ALA A 295 5.68 -20.83 10.64
N ASN A 296 6.76 -20.15 10.25
CA ASN A 296 7.16 -19.90 8.86
C ASN A 296 8.53 -20.53 8.56
N THR A 297 8.86 -21.60 9.29
CA THR A 297 10.01 -22.48 9.04
C THR A 297 9.49 -23.82 8.57
N ASP A 298 10.02 -24.33 7.45
CA ASP A 298 9.74 -25.68 6.97
C ASP A 298 11.03 -26.47 6.76
N ASN A 299 10.97 -27.56 5.98
CA ASN A 299 12.13 -28.41 5.71
C ASN A 299 13.21 -27.73 4.85
N TYR A 300 12.93 -26.55 4.26
CA TYR A 300 13.86 -25.80 3.41
C TYR A 300 14.50 -24.60 4.12
N GLY A 301 14.02 -24.22 5.30
CA GLY A 301 14.58 -23.12 6.10
C GLY A 301 13.53 -22.16 6.65
N VAL A 302 13.96 -20.96 7.00
CA VAL A 302 13.12 -19.85 7.51
C VAL A 302 12.74 -18.92 6.36
N HIS A 303 11.45 -18.81 6.05
CA HIS A 303 10.93 -18.04 4.91
C HIS A 303 10.70 -16.54 5.18
N ILE A 304 11.12 -16.03 6.34
CA ILE A 304 10.90 -14.65 6.77
C ILE A 304 12.20 -14.08 7.31
N PHE A 305 12.74 -13.07 6.63
CA PHE A 305 13.99 -12.44 7.03
C PHE A 305 13.79 -11.55 8.25
N TRP A 306 14.77 -11.53 9.15
CA TRP A 306 14.75 -10.66 10.34
C TRP A 306 14.51 -9.18 10.00
N SER A 307 15.05 -8.71 8.88
CA SER A 307 14.89 -7.35 8.36
C SER A 307 13.45 -6.99 7.96
N GLU A 308 12.61 -7.97 7.60
CA GLU A 308 11.19 -7.74 7.28
C GLU A 308 10.37 -7.48 8.56
N ILE A 309 10.67 -8.21 9.65
CA ILE A 309 9.87 -8.17 10.89
C ILE A 309 10.40 -7.16 11.93
N GLN A 310 11.69 -6.86 11.94
CA GLN A 310 12.30 -5.94 12.90
C GLN A 310 11.63 -4.55 12.95
N PRO A 311 11.25 -3.90 11.82
CA PRO A 311 10.57 -2.60 11.84
C PRO A 311 9.24 -2.62 12.60
N MET A 312 8.60 -3.79 12.73
CA MET A 312 7.28 -3.97 13.35
C MET A 312 7.37 -4.19 14.88
N PHE A 313 8.55 -4.42 15.44
CA PHE A 313 8.73 -4.82 16.84
C PHE A 313 8.19 -3.79 17.84
N SER A 314 8.38 -2.49 17.59
CA SER A 314 7.85 -1.42 18.45
C SER A 314 6.32 -1.40 18.46
N PHE A 315 5.71 -1.61 17.29
CA PHE A 315 4.26 -1.72 17.16
C PHE A 315 3.73 -2.97 17.88
N VAL A 316 4.31 -4.14 17.63
CA VAL A 316 3.86 -5.40 18.23
C VAL A 316 4.03 -5.40 19.76
N ASP A 317 5.13 -4.87 20.28
CA ASP A 317 5.37 -4.71 21.72
C ASP A 317 4.32 -3.80 22.38
N GLN A 318 3.94 -2.70 21.73
CA GLN A 318 2.89 -1.81 22.23
C GLN A 318 1.51 -2.46 22.14
N PHE A 319 1.17 -3.04 20.98
CA PHE A 319 -0.10 -3.72 20.75
C PHE A 319 -0.35 -4.84 21.77
N LEU A 320 0.65 -5.66 22.08
CA LEU A 320 0.52 -6.77 23.03
C LEU A 320 0.44 -6.33 24.51
N LYS A 321 0.85 -5.09 24.84
CA LYS A 321 0.60 -4.49 26.16
C LYS A 321 -0.82 -3.94 26.27
N ASP A 322 -1.29 -3.29 25.21
CA ASP A 322 -2.62 -2.68 25.15
C ASP A 322 -3.73 -3.75 24.99
N ASN A 323 -3.39 -4.92 24.42
CA ASN A 323 -4.28 -6.05 24.16
C ASN A 323 -3.71 -7.36 24.74
N PRO A 324 -3.59 -7.47 26.09
CA PRO A 324 -2.91 -8.60 26.74
C PRO A 324 -3.59 -9.95 26.50
N ASP A 325 -4.88 -9.94 26.17
CA ASP A 325 -5.78 -11.05 25.87
C ASP A 325 -5.72 -11.55 24.41
N THR A 326 -4.92 -10.89 23.54
CA THR A 326 -4.71 -11.28 22.14
C THR A 326 -4.45 -12.78 22.00
N GLN A 327 -5.31 -13.48 21.25
CA GLN A 327 -5.13 -14.89 20.90
C GLN A 327 -4.23 -15.03 19.67
N ASN A 328 -3.45 -16.12 19.62
CA ASN A 328 -2.51 -16.45 18.54
C ASN A 328 -1.55 -15.29 18.25
N LYS A 329 -0.75 -14.90 19.27
CA LYS A 329 0.09 -13.70 19.26
C LYS A 329 1.14 -13.75 18.15
N GLU A 330 1.63 -14.94 17.84
CA GLU A 330 2.55 -15.26 16.74
C GLU A 330 2.00 -14.94 15.34
N GLN A 331 0.67 -14.88 15.18
CA GLN A 331 0.04 -14.51 13.90
C GLN A 331 0.00 -12.99 13.64
N ILE A 332 0.41 -12.15 14.61
CA ILE A 332 0.32 -10.69 14.46
C ILE A 332 1.18 -10.16 13.29
N PHE A 333 2.35 -10.76 13.06
CA PHE A 333 3.24 -10.36 11.96
C PHE A 333 2.63 -10.70 10.59
N ALA A 334 2.05 -11.90 10.45
CA ALA A 334 1.33 -12.31 9.24
C ALA A 334 0.11 -11.40 8.98
N ARG A 335 -0.66 -11.06 10.03
CA ARG A 335 -1.82 -10.15 9.93
C ARG A 335 -1.42 -8.74 9.46
N ILE A 336 -0.31 -8.20 9.97
CA ILE A 336 0.19 -6.88 9.54
C ILE A 336 0.73 -6.95 8.10
N LYS A 337 1.46 -8.00 7.70
CA LYS A 337 1.93 -8.20 6.31
C LYS A 337 0.74 -8.32 5.34
N ALA A 338 -0.30 -9.05 5.70
CA ALA A 338 -1.54 -9.15 4.92
C ALA A 338 -2.27 -7.80 4.81
N LEU A 339 -2.33 -7.01 5.89
CA LEU A 339 -2.93 -5.67 5.84
C LEU A 339 -2.11 -4.69 5.00
N ASP A 340 -0.78 -4.72 5.08
CA ASP A 340 0.12 -3.90 4.26
C ASP A 340 -0.02 -4.22 2.76
N ILE A 341 -0.10 -5.50 2.40
CA ILE A 341 -0.40 -5.94 1.03
C ILE A 341 -1.78 -5.44 0.59
N LEU A 342 -2.81 -5.63 1.43
CA LEU A 342 -4.17 -5.18 1.16
C LEU A 342 -4.25 -3.66 0.95
N LEU A 343 -3.56 -2.87 1.78
CA LEU A 343 -3.49 -1.40 1.67
C LEU A 343 -2.69 -0.92 0.46
N LYS A 344 -1.67 -1.67 0.02
CA LYS A 344 -0.92 -1.37 -1.21
C LYS A 344 -1.74 -1.67 -2.47
N GLN A 345 -2.52 -2.75 -2.46
CA GLN A 345 -3.39 -3.13 -3.59
C GLN A 345 -4.68 -2.30 -3.65
N ASN A 346 -5.20 -1.91 -2.48
CA ASN A 346 -6.41 -1.13 -2.32
C ASN A 346 -6.21 -0.15 -1.15
N PRO A 347 -5.73 1.08 -1.42
CA PRO A 347 -5.56 2.11 -0.39
C PRO A 347 -6.85 2.39 0.39
N ASP A 348 -7.99 2.32 -0.29
CA ASP A 348 -9.34 2.44 0.29
C ASP A 348 -9.77 1.20 1.11
N ALA A 349 -8.91 0.20 1.35
CA ALA A 349 -9.30 -1.06 1.99
C ALA A 349 -9.69 -0.91 3.46
N LEU A 350 -9.30 0.16 4.14
CA LEU A 350 -9.83 0.54 5.46
C LEU A 350 -10.98 1.55 5.35
N LEU A 351 -11.74 1.75 6.43
CA LEU A 351 -12.67 2.87 6.52
C LEU A 351 -11.94 4.02 7.18
N ASP A 352 -11.70 5.10 6.42
CA ASP A 352 -11.09 6.34 6.92
C ASP A 352 -12.09 7.19 7.72
N ILE A 353 -12.93 6.54 8.53
CA ILE A 353 -13.85 7.14 9.47
C ILE A 353 -14.16 6.15 10.60
N GLN A 354 -14.16 6.62 11.85
CA GLN A 354 -14.70 5.84 12.96
C GLN A 354 -16.21 5.69 12.78
N CYS A 355 -16.73 4.47 12.79
CA CYS A 355 -18.13 4.24 12.42
C CYS A 355 -19.15 5.00 13.28
N GLN A 356 -18.85 5.24 14.56
CA GLN A 356 -19.66 6.07 15.47
C GLN A 356 -19.87 7.53 15.00
N GLU A 357 -19.05 8.01 14.06
CA GLU A 357 -19.22 9.32 13.42
C GLU A 357 -20.22 9.30 12.26
N LEU A 358 -20.33 8.19 11.51
CA LEU A 358 -21.19 8.07 10.32
C LEU A 358 -22.67 8.48 10.57
N PRO A 359 -23.33 8.08 11.68
CA PRO A 359 -24.70 8.53 11.99
C PRO A 359 -24.84 10.06 12.03
N LYS A 360 -23.83 10.76 12.55
CA LYS A 360 -23.85 12.22 12.67
C LYS A 360 -23.85 12.88 11.29
N TRP A 361 -23.16 12.29 10.31
CA TRP A 361 -23.02 12.84 8.95
C TRP A 361 -24.21 12.49 8.07
N LYS A 362 -24.81 11.32 8.28
CA LYS A 362 -26.00 10.85 7.57
C LYS A 362 -27.19 11.81 7.71
N GLU A 363 -27.37 12.45 8.87
CA GLU A 363 -28.40 13.48 9.08
C GLU A 363 -28.30 14.64 8.06
N LEU A 364 -27.09 15.16 7.81
CA LEU A 364 -26.88 16.24 6.85
C LEU A 364 -26.90 15.74 5.40
N ALA A 365 -26.45 14.50 5.14
CA ALA A 365 -26.57 13.87 3.82
C ALA A 365 -28.03 13.72 3.37
N ASP A 366 -28.92 13.35 4.30
CA ASP A 366 -30.35 13.12 4.06
C ASP A 366 -31.24 14.33 4.35
N HIS A 367 -30.66 15.54 4.46
CA HIS A 367 -31.38 16.78 4.80
C HIS A 367 -32.69 16.93 4.00
N PRO A 368 -33.88 16.96 4.65
CA PRO A 368 -35.16 16.98 3.96
C PRO A 368 -35.46 18.36 3.37
N ILE A 369 -35.24 18.49 2.06
CA ILE A 369 -35.46 19.74 1.32
C ILE A 369 -36.97 20.12 1.31
N PRO A 370 -37.35 21.29 1.85
CA PRO A 370 -38.75 21.73 1.95
C PRO A 370 -39.44 21.88 0.58
N GLN A 371 -40.76 21.70 0.57
CA GLN A 371 -41.53 21.80 -0.68
C GLN A 371 -41.51 23.21 -1.28
N SER A 372 -41.39 24.27 -0.48
CA SER A 372 -41.20 25.65 -0.96
C SER A 372 -39.93 25.81 -1.79
N VAL A 373 -38.83 25.17 -1.37
CA VAL A 373 -37.54 25.17 -2.05
C VAL A 373 -37.61 24.35 -3.35
N LYS A 374 -38.27 23.19 -3.33
CA LYS A 374 -38.53 22.39 -4.55
C LYS A 374 -39.39 23.15 -5.56
N ASN A 375 -40.43 23.85 -5.10
CA ASN A 375 -41.28 24.70 -5.92
C ASN A 375 -40.49 25.88 -6.53
N ARG A 376 -39.53 26.47 -5.79
CA ARG A 376 -38.63 27.51 -6.31
C ARG A 376 -37.82 27.00 -7.52
N ILE A 377 -37.23 25.82 -7.43
CA ILE A 377 -36.50 25.19 -8.56
C ILE A 377 -37.45 24.89 -9.73
N ALA A 378 -38.64 24.33 -9.47
CA ALA A 378 -39.62 24.07 -10.53
C ALA A 378 -40.09 25.35 -11.25
N THR A 379 -40.18 26.49 -10.55
CA THR A 379 -40.50 27.79 -11.17
C THR A 379 -39.42 28.23 -12.16
N ILE A 380 -38.14 27.98 -11.88
CA ILE A 380 -37.03 28.30 -12.79
C ILE A 380 -37.20 27.51 -14.09
N ASN A 381 -37.50 26.21 -14.01
CA ASN A 381 -37.69 25.34 -15.18
C ASN A 381 -38.86 25.78 -16.06
N ASN A 382 -39.92 26.36 -15.47
CA ASN A 382 -41.05 26.93 -16.23
C ASN A 382 -40.70 28.24 -16.95
N GLN A 383 -39.60 28.89 -16.59
CA GLN A 383 -39.08 30.11 -17.24
C GLN A 383 -37.95 29.78 -18.24
N ALA A 384 -37.40 28.57 -18.17
CA ALA A 384 -36.26 28.12 -18.93
C ALA A 384 -36.61 27.53 -20.30
N GLY A 385 -35.65 27.47 -21.20
CA GLY A 385 -35.80 26.79 -22.49
C GLY A 385 -35.92 25.27 -22.33
N PHE A 386 -36.30 24.58 -23.41
CA PHE A 386 -36.47 23.11 -23.42
C PHE A 386 -35.20 22.32 -23.01
N PHE A 387 -34.03 22.96 -23.07
CA PHE A 387 -32.72 22.37 -22.75
C PHE A 387 -32.16 22.78 -21.38
N ASP A 388 -32.87 23.66 -20.65
CA ASP A 388 -32.34 24.43 -19.53
C ASP A 388 -33.00 24.01 -18.19
N ASN A 389 -32.78 22.78 -17.72
CA ASN A 389 -33.42 22.28 -16.50
C ASN A 389 -32.57 22.52 -15.23
N ALA A 390 -33.03 23.39 -14.34
CA ALA A 390 -32.52 23.46 -12.98
C ALA A 390 -32.92 22.21 -12.16
N SER A 391 -32.00 21.72 -11.34
CA SER A 391 -32.23 20.56 -10.48
C SER A 391 -31.46 20.60 -9.15
N LEU A 392 -31.95 19.87 -8.14
CA LEU A 392 -31.27 19.71 -6.86
C LEU A 392 -30.25 18.59 -6.97
N GLN A 393 -28.96 18.91 -6.83
CA GLN A 393 -27.88 17.92 -6.84
C GLN A 393 -27.79 17.22 -5.49
N SER A 394 -28.56 16.15 -5.35
CA SER A 394 -28.48 15.27 -4.19
C SER A 394 -27.09 14.63 -4.10
N ILE A 395 -26.59 14.41 -2.89
CA ILE A 395 -25.34 13.67 -2.70
C ILE A 395 -25.32 12.33 -3.42
N TYR A 396 -26.47 11.69 -3.60
CA TYR A 396 -26.55 10.41 -4.30
C TYR A 396 -26.23 10.48 -5.80
N THR A 397 -26.24 11.66 -6.45
CA THR A 397 -25.95 11.85 -7.88
C THR A 397 -24.50 12.14 -8.22
N GLY A 398 -23.62 12.42 -7.25
CA GLY A 398 -22.21 12.73 -7.55
C GLY A 398 -21.41 11.56 -8.16
N GLY A 399 -20.50 11.82 -9.10
CA GLY A 399 -19.60 10.83 -9.70
C GLY A 399 -18.34 10.47 -8.90
N GLY A 400 -18.00 11.23 -7.85
CA GLY A 400 -16.75 11.07 -7.08
C GLY A 400 -16.59 9.71 -6.40
N PRO A 401 -15.36 9.17 -6.28
CA PRO A 401 -15.10 7.94 -5.55
C PRO A 401 -15.25 8.08 -4.02
N SER A 402 -15.05 9.27 -3.44
CA SER A 402 -15.08 9.47 -1.99
C SER A 402 -16.31 10.25 -1.52
N LEU A 403 -16.68 10.11 -0.25
CA LEU A 403 -17.61 11.02 0.42
C LEU A 403 -16.82 12.02 1.27
N ASN A 404 -16.88 13.31 0.97
CA ASN A 404 -16.32 14.33 1.85
C ASN A 404 -17.28 14.61 3.01
N MET A 405 -16.74 14.57 4.22
CA MET A 405 -17.42 14.86 5.48
C MET A 405 -16.49 15.72 6.33
N ASP A 406 -16.78 17.01 6.41
CA ASP A 406 -15.90 17.99 7.01
C ASP A 406 -16.60 18.87 8.06
N ILE A 407 -15.84 19.33 9.06
CA ILE A 407 -16.29 20.34 10.02
C ILE A 407 -15.12 21.22 10.47
N PHE A 408 -15.36 22.53 10.42
CA PHE A 408 -14.41 23.58 10.76
C PHE A 408 -15.00 24.45 11.86
N PRO A 409 -14.67 24.22 13.15
CA PRO A 409 -15.26 24.96 14.27
C PRO A 409 -14.36 26.10 14.77
N VAL A 410 -14.98 27.19 15.23
CA VAL A 410 -14.34 28.23 16.05
C VAL A 410 -15.18 28.45 17.29
N LYS A 411 -14.56 28.32 18.45
CA LYS A 411 -15.20 28.54 19.74
C LYS A 411 -14.93 29.96 20.20
N ILE A 412 -15.96 30.65 20.67
CA ILE A 412 -15.97 32.05 21.06
C ILE A 412 -16.44 32.07 22.52
N THR A 413 -15.51 32.29 23.45
CA THR A 413 -15.79 32.32 24.89
C THR A 413 -16.14 33.71 25.41
N SER A 414 -15.86 34.75 24.62
CA SER A 414 -16.41 36.10 24.82
C SER A 414 -16.79 36.67 23.47
N MET A 415 -18.07 37.00 23.29
CA MET A 415 -18.58 37.54 22.03
C MET A 415 -17.86 38.85 21.63
N PRO A 416 -17.71 39.16 20.33
CA PRO A 416 -17.16 40.43 19.90
C PRO A 416 -18.09 41.61 20.25
N ASN A 417 -17.54 42.82 20.22
CA ASN A 417 -18.29 44.06 20.31
C ASN A 417 -18.89 44.45 18.94
N LYS A 418 -20.08 45.04 18.99
CA LYS A 418 -20.68 45.86 17.92
C LYS A 418 -19.93 47.20 17.82
N PRO A 419 -20.07 47.95 16.71
CA PRO A 419 -19.49 49.30 16.59
C PRO A 419 -19.91 50.30 17.67
N ASN A 420 -21.05 50.08 18.33
CA ASN A 420 -21.52 50.90 19.46
C ASN A 420 -20.96 50.47 20.84
N GLY A 421 -19.99 49.55 20.87
CA GLY A 421 -19.35 49.03 22.08
C GLY A 421 -20.13 47.96 22.83
N GLN A 422 -21.39 47.67 22.49
CA GLN A 422 -22.16 46.59 23.10
C GLN A 422 -21.70 45.23 22.58
N LYS A 423 -21.70 44.19 23.43
CA LYS A 423 -21.46 42.81 22.99
C LYS A 423 -22.56 42.34 22.03
N TYR A 424 -22.22 41.55 21.02
CA TYR A 424 -23.21 40.76 20.29
C TYR A 424 -23.75 39.63 21.16
N THR A 425 -25.04 39.31 21.02
CA THR A 425 -25.55 37.98 21.38
C THR A 425 -25.16 36.95 20.31
N PRO A 426 -25.13 35.63 20.62
CA PRO A 426 -24.85 34.59 19.62
C PRO A 426 -25.70 34.67 18.36
N ALA A 427 -27.02 34.88 18.50
CA ALA A 427 -27.94 34.98 17.36
C ALA A 427 -27.67 36.23 16.49
N GLU A 428 -27.42 37.39 17.10
CA GLU A 428 -27.08 38.61 16.35
C GLU A 428 -25.73 38.48 15.63
N PHE A 429 -24.73 37.86 16.26
CA PHE A 429 -23.44 37.67 15.61
C PHE A 429 -23.51 36.62 14.49
N PHE A 430 -24.37 35.60 14.62
CA PHE A 430 -24.60 34.61 13.57
C PHE A 430 -25.29 35.21 12.34
N ASP A 431 -26.27 36.10 12.52
CA ASP A 431 -26.88 36.84 11.39
C ASP A 431 -25.90 37.86 10.78
N PHE A 432 -25.07 38.52 11.61
CA PHE A 432 -23.98 39.36 11.12
C PHE A 432 -22.97 38.55 10.28
N PHE A 433 -22.54 37.39 10.77
CA PHE A 433 -21.65 36.46 10.07
C PHE A 433 -22.20 36.08 8.68
N ARG A 434 -23.46 35.66 8.63
CA ARG A 434 -24.17 35.31 7.39
C ARG A 434 -24.19 36.46 6.37
N LYS A 435 -24.46 37.68 6.83
CA LYS A 435 -24.58 38.87 5.96
C LYS A 435 -23.23 39.47 5.53
N ASN A 436 -22.15 39.17 6.25
CA ASN A 436 -20.80 39.72 6.00
C ASN A 436 -19.79 38.63 5.61
N PHE A 437 -20.27 37.49 5.09
CA PHE A 437 -19.48 36.27 4.92
C PHE A 437 -18.21 36.49 4.08
N ASN A 438 -18.34 36.96 2.84
CA ASN A 438 -17.22 37.31 1.96
C ASN A 438 -16.32 38.41 2.53
N ASP A 439 -16.92 39.45 3.11
CA ASP A 439 -16.20 40.68 3.45
C ASP A 439 -15.31 40.55 4.69
N LYS A 440 -15.65 39.60 5.58
CA LYS A 440 -15.03 39.46 6.91
C LYS A 440 -14.56 38.06 7.23
N PHE A 441 -15.15 37.01 6.64
CA PHE A 441 -15.06 35.65 7.19
C PHE A 441 -14.57 34.56 6.23
N ILE A 442 -14.17 34.86 4.99
CA ILE A 442 -13.45 33.92 4.09
C ILE A 442 -12.40 34.65 3.25
N ASP A 443 -11.44 33.93 2.67
CA ASP A 443 -10.57 34.46 1.63
C ASP A 443 -11.23 34.41 0.25
N ASN A 444 -11.55 35.58 -0.30
CA ASN A 444 -12.20 35.72 -1.60
C ASN A 444 -11.29 35.33 -2.78
N ASN A 445 -9.99 35.12 -2.56
CA ASN A 445 -9.10 34.51 -3.56
C ASN A 445 -9.33 33.00 -3.71
N LEU A 446 -9.95 32.35 -2.72
CA LEU A 446 -10.25 30.91 -2.72
C LEU A 446 -11.69 30.63 -3.17
N SER A 447 -12.66 31.46 -2.76
CA SER A 447 -14.05 31.44 -3.25
C SER A 447 -14.83 32.66 -2.77
N SER A 448 -15.91 33.04 -3.44
CA SER A 448 -16.84 34.09 -2.95
C SER A 448 -18.31 33.73 -3.20
N PHE A 449 -19.21 34.17 -2.32
CA PHE A 449 -20.61 33.76 -2.24
C PHE A 449 -21.54 34.97 -2.45
N THR A 450 -22.24 35.05 -3.57
CA THR A 450 -23.07 36.23 -3.90
C THR A 450 -24.53 35.84 -4.18
N PRO A 451 -25.53 36.62 -3.73
CA PRO A 451 -26.92 36.34 -4.07
C PRO A 451 -27.14 36.42 -5.58
N VAL A 452 -27.83 35.43 -6.16
CA VAL A 452 -28.04 35.39 -7.61
C VAL A 452 -28.88 36.59 -8.07
N ILE A 453 -28.35 37.30 -9.06
CA ILE A 453 -29.06 38.32 -9.84
C ILE A 453 -28.97 37.91 -11.30
N ASN A 454 -30.09 37.45 -11.87
CA ASN A 454 -30.17 37.02 -13.26
C ASN A 454 -31.44 37.59 -13.92
N SER A 455 -31.26 38.57 -14.80
CA SER A 455 -32.35 39.27 -15.49
C SER A 455 -33.09 38.39 -16.50
N THR A 456 -32.41 37.45 -17.16
CA THR A 456 -33.00 36.51 -18.13
C THR A 456 -34.10 35.66 -17.47
N TYR A 457 -33.87 35.24 -16.22
CA TYR A 457 -34.81 34.42 -15.45
C TYR A 457 -35.67 35.25 -14.47
N GLY A 458 -35.51 36.57 -14.43
CA GLY A 458 -36.23 37.45 -13.50
C GLY A 458 -35.89 37.21 -12.02
N ILE A 459 -34.68 36.74 -11.72
CA ILE A 459 -34.22 36.39 -10.37
C ILE A 459 -33.40 37.53 -9.79
N ASN A 460 -33.71 37.93 -8.57
CA ASN A 460 -32.87 38.79 -7.75
C ASN A 460 -33.07 38.39 -6.28
N ASP A 461 -32.19 37.52 -5.78
CA ASP A 461 -32.28 36.99 -4.43
C ASP A 461 -31.53 37.86 -3.40
N THR A 462 -31.04 39.05 -3.77
CA THR A 462 -30.36 39.97 -2.83
C THR A 462 -31.27 40.38 -1.66
N GLN A 463 -32.55 40.65 -1.91
CA GLN A 463 -33.49 40.97 -0.83
C GLN A 463 -33.85 39.74 0.01
N LEU A 464 -34.04 38.58 -0.61
CA LEU A 464 -34.38 37.34 0.09
C LEU A 464 -33.22 36.89 0.98
N TRP A 465 -31.99 36.91 0.48
CA TRP A 465 -30.78 36.63 1.25
C TRP A 465 -30.61 37.57 2.44
N ASN A 466 -30.80 38.88 2.25
CA ASN A 466 -30.65 39.85 3.34
C ASN A 466 -31.81 39.87 4.35
N SER A 467 -32.91 39.17 4.08
CA SER A 467 -34.07 39.08 4.95
C SER A 467 -33.79 38.30 6.26
N SER A 468 -34.79 38.28 7.15
CA SER A 468 -34.82 37.43 8.35
C SER A 468 -35.19 35.97 8.06
N ASN A 469 -35.51 35.61 6.82
CA ASN A 469 -35.77 34.22 6.39
C ASN A 469 -35.27 34.00 4.94
N PRO A 470 -33.98 33.70 4.74
CA PRO A 470 -33.38 33.47 3.43
C PRO A 470 -33.77 32.14 2.76
N LEU A 471 -34.71 31.36 3.31
CA LEU A 471 -35.10 30.07 2.75
C LEU A 471 -35.56 30.21 1.28
N GLY A 472 -34.90 29.46 0.39
CA GLY A 472 -35.11 29.53 -1.06
C GLY A 472 -34.22 30.54 -1.81
N ALA A 473 -33.38 31.32 -1.13
CA ALA A 473 -32.39 32.18 -1.78
C ALA A 473 -31.31 31.36 -2.47
N LEU A 474 -31.07 31.67 -3.74
CA LEU A 474 -29.96 31.17 -4.56
C LEU A 474 -28.71 32.01 -4.32
N ILE A 475 -27.58 31.34 -4.10
CA ILE A 475 -26.26 31.92 -3.89
C ILE A 475 -25.31 31.33 -4.93
N HIS A 476 -24.77 32.18 -5.80
CA HIS A 476 -23.70 31.84 -6.73
C HIS A 476 -22.36 31.81 -5.97
N ILE A 477 -21.56 30.78 -6.24
CA ILE A 477 -20.26 30.54 -5.63
C ILE A 477 -19.21 30.61 -6.73
N HIS A 478 -18.32 31.60 -6.64
CA HIS A 478 -17.16 31.68 -7.52
C HIS A 478 -16.08 30.68 -7.05
N ILE A 479 -15.54 29.85 -7.96
CA ILE A 479 -14.57 28.78 -7.63
C ILE A 479 -13.32 28.89 -8.53
N PRO A 480 -12.39 29.82 -8.23
CA PRO A 480 -11.27 30.20 -9.11
C PRO A 480 -10.24 29.10 -9.39
N ILE A 481 -10.19 28.04 -8.59
CA ILE A 481 -9.19 26.95 -8.68
C ILE A 481 -9.27 26.17 -9.99
N LEU A 482 -10.42 26.19 -10.65
CA LEU A 482 -10.78 25.27 -11.72
C LEU A 482 -10.60 25.88 -13.13
N GLY A 483 -9.82 26.96 -13.24
CA GLY A 483 -9.50 27.64 -14.49
C GLY A 483 -10.55 28.67 -14.96
N PRO A 484 -10.19 29.52 -15.95
CA PRO A 484 -10.91 30.77 -16.23
C PRO A 484 -12.22 30.62 -17.03
N THR A 485 -12.75 29.41 -17.24
CA THR A 485 -13.80 29.19 -18.25
C THR A 485 -15.09 28.50 -17.83
N TYR A 486 -15.18 27.67 -16.77
CA TYR A 486 -16.34 26.76 -16.66
C TYR A 486 -16.94 26.33 -15.30
N ASN A 487 -16.39 26.69 -14.13
CA ASN A 487 -16.71 25.91 -12.92
C ASN A 487 -17.03 26.72 -11.65
N ASP A 488 -17.75 27.84 -11.80
CA ASP A 488 -18.54 28.36 -10.69
C ASP A 488 -19.71 27.40 -10.38
N GLY A 489 -20.55 27.73 -9.39
CA GLY A 489 -21.76 26.96 -9.18
C GLY A 489 -22.69 27.57 -8.15
N THR A 490 -23.98 27.23 -8.21
CA THR A 490 -24.98 27.79 -7.31
C THR A 490 -25.40 26.78 -6.24
N VAL A 491 -25.73 27.32 -5.07
CA VAL A 491 -26.45 26.62 -4.00
C VAL A 491 -27.77 27.31 -3.71
N ILE A 492 -28.76 26.56 -3.22
CA ILE A 492 -30.00 27.12 -2.68
C ILE A 492 -30.03 26.97 -1.15
N THR A 493 -30.51 27.99 -0.46
CA THR A 493 -30.80 27.93 0.98
C THR A 493 -31.96 26.97 1.21
N SER A 494 -31.66 25.72 1.52
CA SER A 494 -32.60 24.61 1.64
C SER A 494 -33.04 24.34 3.08
N GLY A 495 -32.35 24.93 4.07
CA GLY A 495 -32.75 24.91 5.47
C GLY A 495 -32.43 26.25 6.13
N PHE A 496 -33.29 26.71 7.02
CA PHE A 496 -33.08 27.91 7.81
C PHE A 496 -33.79 27.79 9.17
N GLY A 497 -33.09 28.14 10.24
CA GLY A 497 -33.59 28.16 11.61
C GLY A 497 -32.77 29.12 12.48
N SER A 498 -33.11 29.19 13.78
CA SER A 498 -32.49 30.14 14.71
C SER A 498 -30.98 29.94 14.94
N GLN A 499 -30.47 28.73 14.71
CA GLN A 499 -29.09 28.34 15.01
C GLN A 499 -28.31 27.80 13.79
N ALA A 500 -28.95 27.68 12.63
CA ALA A 500 -28.33 27.14 11.43
C ALA A 500 -29.01 27.57 10.13
N TRP A 501 -28.27 27.55 9.04
CA TRP A 501 -28.81 27.44 7.69
C TRP A 501 -28.08 26.34 6.91
N ILE A 502 -28.74 25.81 5.89
CA ILE A 502 -28.21 24.73 5.05
C ILE A 502 -28.27 25.18 3.60
N PHE A 503 -27.15 25.04 2.90
CA PHE A 503 -27.06 25.13 1.46
C PHE A 503 -27.15 23.71 0.86
N THR A 504 -27.95 23.56 -0.19
CA THR A 504 -27.95 22.39 -1.07
C THR A 504 -27.47 22.82 -2.46
N THR A 505 -26.57 22.05 -3.06
CA THR A 505 -26.04 22.27 -4.41
C THR A 505 -27.14 22.16 -5.48
N VAL A 506 -27.14 23.06 -6.45
CA VAL A 506 -28.07 23.06 -7.58
C VAL A 506 -27.36 23.16 -8.91
N ASP A 507 -27.81 22.34 -9.85
CA ASP A 507 -27.46 22.42 -11.26
C ASP A 507 -28.43 23.43 -11.89
N ILE A 508 -27.94 24.47 -12.56
CA ILE A 508 -28.79 25.54 -13.11
C ILE A 508 -28.29 26.08 -14.46
N PRO A 509 -29.18 26.60 -15.34
CA PRO A 509 -28.84 26.89 -16.73
C PRO A 509 -27.76 27.94 -16.99
N TRP A 510 -27.47 28.82 -16.02
CA TRP A 510 -26.53 29.93 -16.18
C TRP A 510 -25.24 29.78 -15.37
N ASP A 511 -25.11 28.73 -14.57
CA ASP A 511 -23.98 28.49 -13.66
C ASP A 511 -23.44 27.05 -13.78
N ASN A 512 -23.91 26.32 -14.80
CA ASN A 512 -23.66 24.91 -15.05
C ASN A 512 -23.99 24.02 -13.83
N GLN A 513 -23.41 22.83 -13.84
CA GLN A 513 -23.49 21.85 -12.77
C GLN A 513 -22.47 22.17 -11.68
N HIS A 514 -22.89 22.24 -10.41
CA HIS A 514 -21.97 22.50 -9.30
C HIS A 514 -20.93 21.35 -9.17
N PRO A 515 -19.62 21.64 -8.96
CA PRO A 515 -18.56 20.63 -8.99
C PRO A 515 -18.65 19.57 -7.89
N VAL A 516 -19.39 19.84 -6.81
CA VAL A 516 -19.81 18.85 -5.81
C VAL A 516 -21.33 18.79 -5.69
N SER A 517 -21.86 17.64 -5.28
CA SER A 517 -23.26 17.35 -5.00
C SER A 517 -23.44 17.03 -3.52
N GLY A 518 -24.30 17.75 -2.79
CA GLY A 518 -24.51 17.52 -1.37
C GLY A 518 -25.10 18.71 -0.60
N ASN A 519 -24.84 18.72 0.71
CA ASN A 519 -25.36 19.73 1.63
C ASN A 519 -24.23 20.30 2.51
N ARG A 520 -24.27 21.61 2.75
CA ARG A 520 -23.35 22.30 3.67
C ARG A 520 -24.13 23.11 4.68
N LEU A 521 -23.96 22.77 5.95
CA LEU A 521 -24.58 23.43 7.09
C LEU A 521 -23.63 24.48 7.67
N PHE A 522 -24.17 25.64 7.95
CA PHE A 522 -23.54 26.70 8.72
C PHE A 522 -24.34 26.83 10.00
N GLY A 523 -23.70 26.79 11.16
CA GLY A 523 -24.44 26.75 12.42
C GLY A 523 -23.62 27.16 13.63
N TYR A 524 -24.29 27.28 14.77
CA TYR A 524 -23.63 27.49 16.05
C TYR A 524 -24.31 26.75 17.20
N PHE A 525 -23.51 26.38 18.20
CA PHE A 525 -23.99 25.94 19.51
C PHE A 525 -23.68 27.05 20.53
N PRO A 526 -24.68 27.65 21.20
CA PRO A 526 -24.41 28.58 22.30
C PRO A 526 -23.77 27.83 23.47
N ASP A 527 -22.90 28.50 24.20
CA ASP A 527 -22.43 28.00 25.51
C ASP A 527 -23.27 28.58 26.65
N ASN A 528 -23.17 27.97 27.84
CA ASN A 528 -23.93 28.36 29.02
C ASN A 528 -23.51 29.73 29.61
N ASN A 529 -22.42 30.32 29.11
CA ASN A 529 -21.84 31.58 29.59
C ASN A 529 -22.12 32.76 28.62
N GLY A 530 -22.87 32.53 27.53
CA GLY A 530 -23.22 33.54 26.54
C GLY A 530 -22.25 33.65 25.35
N GLY A 531 -21.25 32.77 25.27
CA GLY A 531 -20.44 32.54 24.08
C GLY A 531 -21.09 31.52 23.13
N MET A 532 -20.33 31.04 22.15
CA MET A 532 -20.77 29.99 21.22
C MET A 532 -19.61 29.26 20.52
N THR A 533 -19.87 28.06 20.02
CA THR A 533 -19.06 27.43 18.96
C THR A 533 -19.77 27.59 17.63
N ILE A 534 -19.21 28.38 16.72
CA ILE A 534 -19.69 28.53 15.34
C ILE A 534 -18.90 27.59 14.43
N TYR A 535 -19.56 27.00 13.44
CA TYR A 535 -18.96 25.99 12.58
C TYR A 535 -19.58 25.95 11.19
N ILE A 536 -18.76 25.53 10.23
CA ILE A 536 -19.18 25.12 8.88
C ILE A 536 -19.01 23.60 8.83
N ARG A 537 -20.00 22.90 8.25
CA ARG A 537 -20.03 21.44 8.16
C ARG A 537 -20.49 20.98 6.78
N GLY A 538 -19.65 20.28 6.05
CA GLY A 538 -19.96 19.70 4.73
C GLY A 538 -20.30 18.22 4.78
N VAL A 539 -21.26 17.80 3.96
CA VAL A 539 -21.40 16.40 3.51
C VAL A 539 -21.72 16.43 2.01
N ASP A 540 -20.70 16.21 1.20
CA ASP A 540 -20.76 16.36 -0.25
C ASP A 540 -19.88 15.32 -0.99
N ARG A 541 -20.20 15.09 -2.26
CA ARG A 541 -19.44 14.18 -3.15
C ARG A 541 -19.21 14.85 -4.49
N PHE A 542 -18.03 14.66 -5.06
CA PHE A 542 -17.66 15.24 -6.35
C PHE A 542 -18.66 14.89 -7.45
N THR A 543 -19.03 15.83 -8.33
CA THR A 543 -20.12 15.63 -9.30
C THR A 543 -19.65 15.02 -10.61
N PHE A 544 -18.67 15.65 -11.28
CA PHE A 544 -18.18 15.27 -12.61
C PHE A 544 -16.66 15.47 -12.71
N ASN A 545 -16.03 14.92 -13.74
CA ASN A 545 -14.58 15.03 -13.93
C ASN A 545 -14.22 16.24 -14.81
N PHE A 546 -13.96 17.40 -14.20
CA PHE A 546 -13.79 18.69 -14.89
C PHE A 546 -12.43 18.91 -15.57
N LEU A 547 -11.39 18.13 -15.26
CA LEU A 547 -10.01 18.39 -15.71
C LEU A 547 -9.60 17.68 -17.01
N ASN A 548 -10.49 16.90 -17.65
CA ASN A 548 -10.13 15.93 -18.71
C ASN A 548 -9.04 14.90 -18.32
N TYR A 549 -8.61 14.85 -17.05
CA TYR A 549 -7.76 13.76 -16.56
C TYR A 549 -8.54 12.45 -16.60
N SER A 550 -7.88 11.36 -17.02
CA SER A 550 -8.44 10.01 -16.96
C SER A 550 -8.72 9.53 -15.52
N SER A 551 -8.25 10.28 -14.51
CA SER A 551 -8.37 10.01 -13.08
C SER A 551 -9.29 11.00 -12.36
N THR A 552 -10.48 10.53 -11.97
CA THR A 552 -11.41 11.28 -11.09
C THR A 552 -10.81 11.62 -9.72
N TRP A 553 -9.88 10.80 -9.21
CA TRP A 553 -9.27 10.96 -7.90
C TRP A 553 -8.34 12.19 -7.80
N ILE A 554 -7.65 12.58 -8.88
CA ILE A 554 -6.80 13.80 -8.89
C ILE A 554 -7.69 15.04 -8.76
N SER A 555 -8.72 15.10 -9.61
CA SER A 555 -9.74 16.15 -9.63
C SER A 555 -10.41 16.31 -8.26
N GLU A 556 -10.76 15.18 -7.61
CA GLU A 556 -11.37 15.16 -6.29
C GLU A 556 -10.42 15.66 -5.18
N SER A 557 -9.17 15.19 -5.13
CA SER A 557 -8.19 15.63 -4.11
C SER A 557 -7.95 17.13 -4.21
N ILE A 558 -7.66 17.65 -5.41
CA ILE A 558 -7.42 19.08 -5.63
C ILE A 558 -8.67 19.89 -5.24
N GLY A 559 -9.87 19.43 -5.59
CA GLY A 559 -11.12 20.08 -5.21
C GLY A 559 -11.29 20.18 -3.69
N PHE A 560 -11.12 19.06 -2.97
CA PHE A 560 -11.29 19.03 -1.51
C PHE A 560 -10.18 19.76 -0.76
N ASP A 561 -8.92 19.73 -1.20
CA ASP A 561 -7.83 20.43 -0.51
C ASP A 561 -7.94 21.96 -0.62
N ASN A 562 -8.54 22.46 -1.71
CA ASN A 562 -8.87 23.89 -1.85
C ASN A 562 -10.14 24.27 -1.07
N ALA A 563 -11.14 23.39 -0.98
CA ALA A 563 -12.28 23.58 -0.09
C ALA A 563 -11.83 23.64 1.39
N ASP A 564 -10.96 22.73 1.81
CA ASP A 564 -10.32 22.75 3.12
C ASP A 564 -9.62 24.09 3.38
N SER A 565 -8.82 24.58 2.42
CA SER A 565 -8.12 25.86 2.51
C SER A 565 -9.08 27.05 2.68
N LEU A 566 -10.22 27.04 1.98
CA LEU A 566 -11.29 28.05 2.13
C LEU A 566 -11.87 28.03 3.55
N TRP A 567 -12.16 26.85 4.10
CA TRP A 567 -12.76 26.73 5.42
C TRP A 567 -11.75 26.96 6.57
N GLU A 568 -10.46 26.68 6.38
CA GLU A 568 -9.38 27.12 7.27
C GLU A 568 -9.21 28.65 7.26
N SER A 569 -9.40 29.28 6.09
CA SER A 569 -9.46 30.75 5.99
C SER A 569 -10.62 31.31 6.82
N PHE A 570 -11.76 30.60 6.87
CA PHE A 570 -12.87 30.94 7.75
C PHE A 570 -12.49 30.85 9.23
N GLN A 571 -11.86 29.76 9.65
CA GLN A 571 -11.46 29.61 11.06
C GLN A 571 -10.52 30.75 11.48
N THR A 572 -9.55 31.05 10.62
CA THR A 572 -8.56 32.12 10.83
C THR A 572 -9.21 33.50 10.88
N LYS A 573 -10.08 33.83 9.92
CA LYS A 573 -10.73 35.15 9.85
C LYS A 573 -11.77 35.35 10.95
N MET A 574 -12.53 34.32 11.29
CA MET A 574 -13.46 34.36 12.44
C MET A 574 -12.69 34.59 13.76
N PHE A 575 -11.61 33.85 13.99
CA PHE A 575 -10.75 34.04 15.17
C PHE A 575 -10.19 35.46 15.26
N ASN A 576 -9.62 35.99 14.17
CA ASN A 576 -9.08 37.34 14.12
C ASN A 576 -10.18 38.39 14.34
N PHE A 577 -11.31 38.30 13.61
CA PHE A 577 -12.42 39.24 13.77
C PHE A 577 -12.91 39.31 15.22
N VAL A 578 -13.07 38.17 15.90
CA VAL A 578 -13.54 38.14 17.29
C VAL A 578 -12.54 38.82 18.21
N LYS A 579 -11.25 38.51 18.07
CA LYS A 579 -10.16 39.11 18.87
C LYS A 579 -10.01 40.61 18.65
N ASP A 580 -10.02 41.06 17.39
CA ASP A 580 -9.88 42.45 17.00
C ASP A 580 -11.07 43.31 17.47
N ASN A 581 -12.24 42.71 17.68
CA ASN A 581 -13.43 43.34 18.24
C ASN A 581 -13.61 43.05 19.74
N HIS A 582 -12.51 42.89 20.48
CA HIS A 582 -12.48 42.72 21.95
C HIS A 582 -13.25 41.50 22.50
N GLY A 583 -13.47 40.46 21.68
CA GLY A 583 -13.91 39.14 22.11
C GLY A 583 -12.74 38.20 22.36
N THR A 584 -13.06 36.95 22.70
CA THR A 584 -12.09 35.86 22.90
C THR A 584 -12.57 34.63 22.15
N SER A 585 -11.67 34.02 21.38
CA SER A 585 -11.93 32.82 20.60
C SER A 585 -10.73 31.88 20.54
N GLU A 586 -10.98 30.61 20.21
CA GLU A 586 -9.99 29.60 19.88
C GLU A 586 -10.40 28.87 18.59
N ILE A 587 -9.42 28.61 17.71
CA ILE A 587 -9.60 27.71 16.56
C ILE A 587 -9.64 26.29 17.11
N VAL A 588 -10.73 25.58 16.86
CA VAL A 588 -10.85 24.16 17.19
C VAL A 588 -10.30 23.36 16.00
N PRO A 589 -9.52 22.27 16.20
CA PRO A 589 -9.03 21.47 15.09
C PRO A 589 -10.15 21.02 14.16
N LYS A 590 -9.95 21.18 12.83
CA LYS A 590 -10.88 20.65 11.83
C LYS A 590 -11.00 19.13 11.95
N THR A 591 -12.16 18.58 11.63
CA THR A 591 -12.33 17.14 11.44
C THR A 591 -12.74 16.91 10.00
N VAL A 592 -11.99 16.06 9.29
CA VAL A 592 -12.21 15.73 7.88
C VAL A 592 -12.15 14.21 7.74
N TYR A 593 -13.16 13.63 7.08
CA TYR A 593 -13.21 12.23 6.69
C TYR A 593 -13.53 12.16 5.20
N ARG A 594 -12.80 11.31 4.46
CA ARG A 594 -13.00 11.11 3.01
C ARG A 594 -13.12 9.62 2.66
N PRO A 595 -13.97 8.81 3.34
CA PRO A 595 -14.08 7.38 3.07
C PRO A 595 -14.63 7.09 1.67
N SER A 596 -14.17 5.99 1.09
CA SER A 596 -14.66 5.45 -0.18
C SER A 596 -16.18 5.31 -0.20
N TRP A 597 -16.84 6.02 -1.12
CA TRP A 597 -18.29 6.01 -1.27
C TRP A 597 -18.81 4.60 -1.56
N ILE A 598 -18.07 3.79 -2.32
CA ILE A 598 -18.47 2.42 -2.68
C ILE A 598 -18.75 1.56 -1.45
N LYS A 599 -17.97 1.75 -0.38
CA LYS A 599 -18.14 1.05 0.91
C LYS A 599 -19.37 1.52 1.66
N ILE A 600 -19.48 2.83 1.90
CA ILE A 600 -20.50 3.36 2.81
C ILE A 600 -21.84 3.65 2.14
N ARG A 601 -21.95 3.63 0.79
CA ARG A 601 -23.18 3.98 0.06
C ARG A 601 -24.43 3.22 0.50
N ASN A 602 -24.29 1.96 0.91
CA ASN A 602 -25.43 1.14 1.30
C ASN A 602 -25.94 1.54 2.68
N TYR A 603 -25.05 1.77 3.63
CA TYR A 603 -25.37 2.39 4.93
C TYR A 603 -25.99 3.79 4.74
N MET A 604 -25.36 4.65 3.92
CA MET A 604 -25.87 5.99 3.63
C MET A 604 -27.27 5.94 3.02
N LYS A 605 -27.55 5.00 2.11
CA LYS A 605 -28.90 4.75 1.56
C LYS A 605 -29.87 4.03 2.50
N GLY A 606 -29.49 3.73 3.75
CA GLY A 606 -30.32 3.00 4.71
C GLY A 606 -30.59 1.53 4.33
N LYS A 607 -29.79 0.95 3.43
CA LYS A 607 -29.90 -0.45 2.97
C LYS A 607 -29.12 -1.43 3.84
N GLU A 608 -28.21 -0.90 4.65
CA GLU A 608 -27.29 -1.65 5.49
C GLU A 608 -27.18 -0.99 6.87
N SER A 609 -26.89 -1.79 7.90
CA SER A 609 -26.68 -1.28 9.26
C SER A 609 -25.26 -0.75 9.41
N LEU A 610 -24.99 -0.02 10.50
CA LEU A 610 -23.62 0.43 10.78
C LEU A 610 -22.68 -0.78 10.95
N ASN A 611 -23.18 -1.87 11.55
CA ASN A 611 -22.39 -3.06 11.87
C ASN A 611 -21.95 -3.85 10.63
N SER A 612 -22.63 -3.74 9.47
CA SER A 612 -22.21 -4.46 8.25
C SER A 612 -20.95 -3.88 7.60
N LEU A 613 -20.56 -2.66 7.98
CA LEU A 613 -19.36 -1.99 7.48
C LEU A 613 -18.04 -2.52 8.10
N GLY A 614 -18.08 -3.56 8.95
CA GLY A 614 -16.88 -4.08 9.63
C GLY A 614 -16.42 -3.21 10.81
N CYS A 615 -17.38 -2.54 11.45
CA CYS A 615 -17.15 -1.61 12.56
C CYS A 615 -16.89 -2.36 13.87
N HIS A 616 -15.60 -2.63 14.11
CA HIS A 616 -14.99 -2.93 15.42
C HIS A 616 -15.24 -1.81 16.47
#